data_AF-A0A3Q2E4M3-F1
#
_entry.id   AF-A0A3Q2E4M3-F1
#
_cell.length_a   1.000
_cell.length_b   1.000
_cell.length_c   1.000
_cell.angle_alpha   90.00
_cell.angle_beta   90.00
_cell.angle_gamma   90.00
#
_symmetry.space_group_name_H-M   'P 1'
#
loop_
_entity.id
_entity.type
_entity.pdbx_description
1 polymer ?
#
loop_
_entity_poly.entity_id
_entity_poly.type
_entity_poly.pdbx_seq_one_letter_code
_entity_poly.pdbx_strand_id
1 'polypeptide(L)'
;FIWTLQATWHLVNTRLEMDQAFDQPVCKKKKLWEVVAEKVNAKLKQSGITDITVKAYECDLKWRNMLATYRKNTDRARRLGVASVHWEFFKAMHGVLGKSREEIQAQRQAKLSGTKVGKAIASKRFTPILPTPPATPAACISRPPQDILQLYMELQERKLNMWAQQKALEERKIEAINNLAQAISSLAQMNS
;
A
#
# COMPACT_ATOMS: atom_id res chain seq x y z
N PHE A 1 -7.35 0.22 -17.91
CA PHE A 1 -6.26 0.90 -18.62
C PHE A 1 -4.95 0.13 -18.47
N ILE A 2 -4.18 -0.02 -19.55
CA ILE A 2 -2.83 -0.63 -19.50
C ILE A 2 -1.80 0.48 -19.30
N TRP A 3 -1.02 0.38 -18.22
CA TRP A 3 -0.02 1.38 -17.88
C TRP A 3 1.27 1.20 -18.67
N THR A 4 1.49 2.07 -19.66
CA THR A 4 2.79 2.17 -20.34
C THR A 4 3.83 2.81 -19.42
N LEU A 5 5.11 2.67 -19.80
CA LEU A 5 6.22 3.29 -19.10
C LEU A 5 6.05 4.81 -19.01
N GLN A 6 5.78 5.44 -20.15
CA GLN A 6 5.56 6.88 -20.27
C GLN A 6 4.36 7.35 -19.45
N ALA A 7 3.22 6.65 -19.53
CA ALA A 7 2.04 6.99 -18.71
C ALA A 7 2.34 6.90 -17.21
N THR A 8 3.13 5.89 -16.80
CA THR A 8 3.54 5.72 -15.41
C THR A 8 4.45 6.87 -14.97
N TRP A 9 5.40 7.30 -15.81
CA TRP A 9 6.24 8.47 -15.54
C TRP A 9 5.42 9.77 -15.40
N HIS A 10 4.46 10.01 -16.29
CA HIS A 10 3.58 11.16 -16.17
C HIS A 10 2.76 11.14 -14.88
N LEU A 11 2.25 9.98 -14.47
CA LEU A 11 1.56 9.82 -13.18
C LEU A 11 2.47 10.15 -12.01
N VAL A 12 3.66 9.54 -11.96
CA VAL A 12 4.62 9.72 -10.86
C VAL A 12 4.98 11.19 -10.72
N ASN A 13 5.41 11.83 -11.80
CA ASN A 13 5.84 13.23 -11.77
C ASN A 13 4.69 14.14 -11.35
N THR A 14 3.49 13.96 -11.94
CA THR A 14 2.32 14.78 -11.61
C THR A 14 1.88 14.60 -10.16
N ARG A 15 1.91 13.37 -9.62
CA ARG A 15 1.54 13.14 -8.22
C ARG A 15 2.58 13.72 -7.27
N LEU A 16 3.87 13.58 -7.57
CA LEU A 16 4.95 14.16 -6.76
C LEU A 16 4.92 15.70 -6.78
N GLU A 17 4.65 16.33 -7.93
CA GLU A 17 4.43 17.78 -8.05
C GLU A 17 3.29 18.27 -7.13
N MET A 18 2.26 17.45 -6.96
CA MET A 18 1.08 17.77 -6.14
C MET A 18 1.18 17.29 -4.68
N ASP A 19 2.35 16.81 -4.22
CA ASP A 19 2.45 16.13 -2.93
C ASP A 19 1.98 16.94 -1.74
N GLN A 20 2.36 18.21 -1.69
CA GLN A 20 1.92 19.13 -0.65
C GLN A 20 0.39 19.28 -0.60
N ALA A 21 -0.31 19.24 -1.74
CA ALA A 21 -1.77 19.36 -1.79
C ALA A 21 -2.46 18.12 -1.22
N PHE A 22 -1.84 16.95 -1.34
CA PHE A 22 -2.35 15.69 -0.78
C PHE A 22 -2.07 15.52 0.72
N ASP A 23 -1.10 16.25 1.25
CA ASP A 23 -0.74 16.24 2.67
C ASP A 23 -1.57 17.22 3.53
N GLN A 24 -2.38 18.07 2.92
CA GLN A 24 -3.23 19.00 3.66
C GLN A 24 -4.41 18.29 4.37
N PRO A 25 -4.74 18.63 5.62
CA PRO A 25 -5.77 17.94 6.42
C PRO A 25 -7.20 18.11 5.89
N VAL A 26 -7.47 19.14 5.09
CA VAL A 26 -8.81 19.46 4.55
C VAL A 26 -8.96 19.01 3.09
N CYS A 27 -8.01 18.23 2.56
CA CYS A 27 -8.02 17.90 1.13
C CYS A 27 -9.15 16.94 0.74
N LYS A 28 -9.91 17.30 -0.30
CA LYS A 28 -10.86 16.39 -0.96
C LYS A 28 -10.10 15.44 -1.89
N LYS A 29 -9.54 14.35 -1.34
CA LYS A 29 -8.70 13.39 -2.09
C LYS A 29 -9.28 12.93 -3.42
N LYS A 30 -10.61 12.67 -3.47
CA LYS A 30 -11.30 12.32 -4.72
C LYS A 30 -11.11 13.39 -5.79
N LYS A 31 -11.25 14.67 -5.43
CA LYS A 31 -11.09 15.79 -6.37
C LYS A 31 -9.64 15.96 -6.81
N LEU A 32 -8.68 15.75 -5.91
CA LEU A 32 -7.26 15.79 -6.27
C LEU A 32 -6.91 14.69 -7.28
N TRP A 33 -7.46 13.49 -7.14
CA TRP A 33 -7.25 12.42 -8.11
C TRP A 33 -7.89 12.69 -9.47
N GLU A 34 -9.03 13.39 -9.52
CA GLU A 34 -9.60 13.93 -10.77
C GLU A 34 -8.61 14.88 -11.45
N VAL A 35 -8.06 15.84 -10.71
CA VAL A 35 -7.06 16.79 -11.23
C VAL A 35 -5.79 16.08 -11.70
N VAL A 36 -5.32 15.07 -10.97
CA VAL A 36 -4.15 14.26 -11.39
C VAL A 36 -4.45 13.56 -12.71
N ALA A 37 -5.62 12.94 -12.87
CA ALA A 37 -5.99 12.28 -14.12
C ALA A 37 -6.09 13.27 -15.30
N GLU A 38 -6.69 14.44 -15.08
CA GLU A 38 -6.74 15.52 -16.09
C GLU A 38 -5.34 15.93 -16.55
N LYS A 39 -4.42 16.19 -15.61
CA LYS A 39 -3.04 16.56 -15.92
C LYS A 39 -2.26 15.45 -16.63
N VAL A 40 -2.43 14.19 -16.21
CA VAL A 40 -1.78 13.04 -16.86
C VAL A 40 -2.29 12.89 -18.30
N ASN A 41 -3.60 12.99 -18.51
CA ASN A 41 -4.19 12.93 -19.86
C ASN A 41 -3.72 14.10 -20.74
N ALA A 42 -3.57 15.31 -20.18
CA ALA A 42 -3.01 16.44 -20.92
C ALA A 42 -1.57 16.18 -21.37
N LYS A 43 -0.71 15.65 -20.48
CA LYS A 43 0.69 15.28 -20.80
C LYS A 43 0.77 14.14 -21.82
N LEU A 44 -0.14 13.16 -21.75
CA LEU A 44 -0.23 12.07 -22.73
C LEU A 44 -0.64 12.58 -24.13
N LYS A 45 -1.63 13.47 -24.19
CA LYS A 45 -2.04 14.12 -25.46
C LYS A 45 -0.91 14.94 -26.08
N GLN A 46 -0.16 15.70 -25.27
CA GLN A 46 1.02 16.43 -25.73
C GLN A 46 2.12 15.52 -26.29
N SER A 47 2.21 14.29 -25.77
CA SER A 47 3.15 13.28 -26.23
C SER A 47 2.64 12.47 -27.43
N GLY A 48 1.51 12.86 -28.03
CA GLY A 48 0.92 12.22 -29.22
C GLY A 48 0.03 11.01 -28.92
N ILE A 49 -0.27 10.70 -27.66
CA ILE A 49 -1.15 9.58 -27.27
C ILE A 49 -2.55 10.14 -27.00
N THR A 50 -3.42 10.08 -28.00
CA THR A 50 -4.81 10.61 -27.91
C THR A 50 -5.86 9.54 -27.66
N ASP A 51 -5.60 8.30 -28.04
CA ASP A 51 -6.61 7.23 -28.04
C ASP A 51 -6.86 6.61 -26.67
N ILE A 52 -6.04 6.97 -25.67
CA ILE A 52 -6.10 6.38 -24.35
C ILE A 52 -6.28 7.47 -23.30
N THR A 53 -7.37 7.38 -22.54
CA THR A 53 -7.70 8.30 -21.45
C THR A 53 -7.69 7.54 -20.13
N VAL A 54 -6.95 8.06 -19.16
CA VAL A 54 -6.87 7.53 -17.79
C VAL A 54 -7.96 8.14 -16.92
N LYS A 55 -8.59 7.34 -16.05
CA LYS A 55 -9.54 7.82 -15.05
C LYS A 55 -8.89 8.03 -13.68
N ALA A 56 -9.47 8.90 -12.87
CA ALA A 56 -8.99 9.23 -11.51
C ALA A 56 -8.71 8.01 -10.62
N TYR A 57 -9.63 7.03 -10.63
CA TYR A 57 -9.48 5.81 -9.83
C TYR A 57 -8.32 4.91 -10.31
N GLU A 58 -8.01 4.93 -11.61
CA GLU A 58 -6.91 4.16 -12.18
C GLU A 58 -5.56 4.77 -11.76
N CYS A 59 -5.48 6.11 -11.75
CA CYS A 59 -4.32 6.84 -11.21
C CYS A 59 -4.10 6.51 -9.73
N ASP A 60 -5.13 6.59 -8.89
CA ASP A 60 -5.04 6.26 -7.46
C ASP A 60 -4.59 4.81 -7.26
N LEU A 61 -5.23 3.86 -7.95
CA LEU A 61 -4.92 2.44 -7.82
C LEU A 61 -3.46 2.16 -8.21
N LYS A 62 -3.01 2.73 -9.34
CA LYS A 62 -1.61 2.60 -9.80
C LYS A 62 -0.65 3.21 -8.80
N TRP A 63 -0.93 4.41 -8.29
CA TRP A 63 -0.09 5.07 -7.29
C TRP A 63 0.03 4.26 -6.00
N ARG A 64 -1.08 3.71 -5.48
CA ARG A 64 -1.07 2.83 -4.30
C ARG A 64 -0.22 1.58 -4.52
N ASN A 65 -0.30 0.97 -5.70
CA ASN A 65 0.55 -0.15 -6.09
C ASN A 65 2.03 0.27 -6.13
N MET A 66 2.34 1.42 -6.74
CA MET A 66 3.69 1.97 -6.77
C MET A 66 4.24 2.25 -5.38
N LEU A 67 3.44 2.79 -4.45
CA LEU A 67 3.85 3.00 -3.06
C LEU A 67 4.14 1.68 -2.34
N ALA A 68 3.44 0.61 -2.65
CA ALA A 68 3.74 -0.71 -2.08
C ALA A 68 5.11 -1.22 -2.54
N THR A 69 5.41 -1.11 -3.83
CA THR A 69 6.73 -1.44 -4.39
C THR A 69 7.82 -0.53 -3.83
N TYR A 70 7.56 0.77 -3.76
CA TYR A 70 8.46 1.77 -3.19
C TYR A 70 8.85 1.41 -1.75
N ARG A 71 7.88 1.09 -0.88
CA ARG A 71 8.17 0.71 0.52
C ARG A 71 9.13 -0.49 0.60
N LYS A 72 8.85 -1.56 -0.16
CA LYS A 72 9.75 -2.74 -0.23
C LYS A 72 11.15 -2.35 -0.71
N ASN A 73 11.23 -1.47 -1.70
CA ASN A 73 12.49 -0.98 -2.23
C ASN A 73 13.23 -0.08 -1.25
N THR A 74 12.54 0.75 -0.45
CA THR A 74 13.19 1.52 0.62
C THR A 74 13.77 0.63 1.71
N ASP A 75 13.08 -0.47 2.06
CA ASP A 75 13.60 -1.43 3.04
C ASP A 75 14.77 -2.24 2.47
N ARG A 76 14.79 -2.50 1.16
CA ARG A 76 15.95 -3.06 0.46
C ARG A 76 17.12 -2.09 0.44
N ALA A 77 16.89 -0.84 0.04
CA ALA A 77 17.91 0.21 0.00
C ALA A 77 18.53 0.46 1.39
N ARG A 78 17.73 0.40 2.45
CA ARG A 78 18.21 0.51 3.84
C ARG A 78 19.14 -0.66 4.22
N ARG A 79 18.85 -1.88 3.77
CA ARG A 79 19.63 -3.08 4.13
C ARG A 79 20.87 -3.30 3.28
N LEU A 80 20.78 -3.05 1.98
CA LEU A 80 21.81 -3.42 0.99
C LEU A 80 22.42 -2.21 0.27
N GLY A 81 22.01 -1.00 0.62
CA GLY A 81 22.41 0.24 -0.06
C GLY A 81 21.52 0.59 -1.25
N VAL A 82 21.49 1.88 -1.59
CA VAL A 82 20.62 2.46 -2.65
C VAL A 82 20.89 1.85 -4.03
N ALA A 83 22.15 1.50 -4.32
CA ALA A 83 22.55 0.89 -5.60
C ALA A 83 21.92 -0.47 -5.87
N SER A 84 21.43 -1.17 -4.84
CA SER A 84 20.75 -2.47 -4.99
C SER A 84 19.34 -2.38 -5.59
N VAL A 85 18.77 -1.18 -5.70
CA VAL A 85 17.41 -0.96 -6.20
C VAL A 85 17.44 -0.46 -7.64
N HIS A 86 17.07 -1.34 -8.58
CA HIS A 86 17.10 -1.09 -10.03
C HIS A 86 15.75 -0.58 -10.58
N TRP A 87 14.81 -0.22 -9.71
CA TRP A 87 13.49 0.22 -10.14
C TRP A 87 13.53 1.67 -10.60
N GLU A 88 13.21 1.92 -11.88
CA GLU A 88 13.42 3.22 -12.55
C GLU A 88 12.73 4.41 -11.84
N PHE A 89 11.56 4.19 -11.24
CA PHE A 89 10.82 5.23 -10.54
C PHE A 89 11.37 5.50 -9.12
N PHE A 90 12.25 4.62 -8.62
CA PHE A 90 12.72 4.68 -7.23
C PHE A 90 13.44 5.98 -6.95
N LYS A 91 14.40 6.39 -7.81
CA LYS A 91 15.18 7.61 -7.59
C LYS A 91 14.29 8.86 -7.51
N ALA A 92 13.35 8.99 -8.45
CA ALA A 92 12.41 10.11 -8.50
C ALA A 92 11.50 10.13 -7.26
N MET A 93 10.90 8.99 -6.90
CA MET A 93 10.04 8.88 -5.73
C MET A 93 10.81 9.09 -4.42
N HIS A 94 12.01 8.52 -4.30
CA HIS A 94 12.83 8.62 -3.09
C HIS A 94 13.34 10.03 -2.85
N GLY A 95 13.64 10.79 -3.92
CA GLY A 95 14.08 12.19 -3.80
C GLY A 95 13.04 13.13 -3.17
N VAL A 96 11.76 12.81 -3.28
CA VAL A 96 10.64 13.61 -2.72
C VAL A 96 10.07 12.96 -1.47
N LEU A 97 9.65 11.69 -1.56
CA LEU A 97 8.99 10.96 -0.47
C LEU A 97 9.95 10.52 0.63
N GLY A 98 11.24 10.35 0.31
CA GLY A 98 12.28 10.08 1.31
C GLY A 98 12.35 11.22 2.30
N LYS A 99 12.64 12.45 1.81
CA LYS A 99 12.79 13.66 2.64
C LYS A 99 11.63 13.84 3.62
N SER A 100 10.39 13.69 3.14
CA SER A 100 9.19 13.76 3.99
C SER A 100 9.20 12.68 5.09
N ARG A 101 9.57 11.43 4.79
CA ARG A 101 9.68 10.36 5.79
C ARG A 101 10.78 10.61 6.81
N GLU A 102 11.96 11.04 6.38
CA GLU A 102 13.08 11.32 7.29
C GLU A 102 12.75 12.50 8.21
N GLU A 103 12.13 13.56 7.71
CA GLU A 103 11.64 14.68 8.52
C GLU A 103 10.55 14.27 9.49
N ILE A 104 9.55 13.50 9.05
CA ILE A 104 8.50 12.96 9.93
C ILE A 104 9.10 12.07 11.01
N GLN A 105 10.09 11.24 10.69
CA GLN A 105 10.76 10.39 11.68
C GLN A 105 11.60 11.22 12.65
N ALA A 106 12.34 12.23 12.16
CA ALA A 106 13.11 13.15 13.00
C ALA A 106 12.19 13.92 13.96
N GLN A 107 11.04 14.42 13.48
CA GLN A 107 10.02 15.05 14.33
C GLN A 107 9.45 14.10 15.38
N ARG A 108 9.20 12.82 15.02
CA ARG A 108 8.75 11.80 15.97
C ARG A 108 9.80 11.53 17.04
N GLN A 109 11.07 11.38 16.67
CA GLN A 109 12.17 11.17 17.61
C GLN A 109 12.38 12.39 18.52
N ALA A 110 12.24 13.61 18.00
CA ALA A 110 12.30 14.84 18.79
C ALA A 110 11.16 14.93 19.82
N LYS A 111 9.92 14.58 19.44
CA LYS A 111 8.76 14.53 20.35
C LYS A 111 8.93 13.46 21.45
N LEU A 112 9.49 12.31 21.12
CA LEU A 112 9.79 11.24 22.09
C LEU A 112 10.91 11.65 23.06
N SER A 113 11.94 12.35 22.56
CA SER A 113 13.07 12.81 23.38
C SER A 113 12.72 13.98 24.31
N GLY A 114 11.65 14.73 24.01
CA GLY A 114 11.16 15.82 24.86
C GLY A 114 10.37 15.38 26.10
N THR A 115 9.97 14.11 26.19
CA THR A 115 9.23 13.59 27.35
C THR A 115 10.21 13.07 28.39
N LYS A 116 10.70 13.96 29.27
CA LYS A 116 11.33 13.51 30.52
C LYS A 116 10.30 12.73 31.32
N VAL A 117 10.38 11.39 31.30
CA VAL A 117 9.57 10.50 32.12
C VAL A 117 9.93 10.73 33.59
N GLY A 118 9.14 11.56 34.26
CA GLY A 118 9.09 11.62 35.72
C GLY A 118 8.52 10.30 36.24
N LYS A 119 9.23 9.70 37.20
CA LYS A 119 8.84 8.51 37.97
C LYS A 119 7.38 8.59 38.44
N ALA A 120 6.58 7.57 38.15
CA ALA A 120 5.42 7.21 38.96
C ALA A 120 5.20 5.70 38.87
N ILE A 121 5.75 5.00 39.86
CA ILE A 121 5.44 3.61 40.16
C ILE A 121 4.13 3.66 40.95
N ALA A 122 3.03 3.18 40.40
CA ALA A 122 1.81 2.92 41.16
C ALA A 122 1.16 1.64 40.65
N SER A 123 1.60 0.53 41.23
CA SER A 123 0.91 -0.76 41.17
C SER A 123 -0.44 -0.61 41.85
N LYS A 124 -1.54 -0.76 41.09
CA LYS A 124 -2.88 -0.96 41.64
C LYS A 124 -3.54 -2.17 41.00
N ARG A 125 -3.48 -3.23 41.80
CA ARG A 125 -4.30 -4.45 41.88
C ARG A 125 -5.42 -4.57 40.84
N PHE A 126 -5.29 -5.62 40.05
CA PHE A 126 -6.32 -6.20 39.19
C PHE A 126 -7.40 -6.86 40.05
N THR A 127 -8.64 -6.39 39.95
CA THR A 127 -9.84 -7.11 40.43
C THR A 127 -10.77 -7.33 39.22
N PRO A 128 -11.09 -8.58 38.85
CA PRO A 128 -12.00 -8.85 37.75
C PRO A 128 -13.44 -8.64 38.25
N ILE A 129 -14.11 -7.59 37.77
CA ILE A 129 -15.54 -7.39 38.00
C ILE A 129 -16.29 -8.04 36.82
N LEU A 130 -16.98 -9.15 37.10
CA LEU A 130 -17.99 -9.73 36.21
C LEU A 130 -19.16 -8.75 36.01
N PRO A 131 -19.74 -8.62 34.81
CA PRO A 131 -20.98 -7.89 34.63
C PRO A 131 -22.21 -8.81 34.75
N THR A 132 -23.05 -8.57 35.77
CA THR A 132 -24.47 -8.97 35.80
C THR A 132 -25.34 -7.92 35.09
N PRO A 133 -26.37 -8.30 34.31
CA PRO A 133 -27.28 -7.36 33.64
C PRO A 133 -28.46 -6.97 34.54
N PRO A 134 -29.10 -5.81 34.29
CA PRO A 134 -30.53 -5.90 33.93
C PRO A 134 -31.04 -4.89 32.88
N ALA A 135 -32.04 -5.36 32.14
CA ALA A 135 -33.21 -4.74 31.50
C ALA A 135 -33.20 -3.27 30.97
N THR A 136 -33.45 -3.19 29.65
CA THR A 136 -34.12 -2.12 28.84
C THR A 136 -35.36 -1.49 29.52
N PRO A 137 -35.86 -0.28 29.12
CA PRO A 137 -35.91 0.23 27.73
C PRO A 137 -35.72 1.77 27.53
N ALA A 138 -35.14 2.18 26.40
CA ALA A 138 -35.46 3.45 25.73
C ALA A 138 -34.87 3.46 24.31
N ALA A 139 -35.73 3.75 23.33
CA ALA A 139 -35.33 3.95 21.95
C ALA A 139 -34.50 5.24 21.83
N CYS A 140 -33.29 5.12 21.27
CA CYS A 140 -32.54 6.20 20.66
C CYS A 140 -31.74 5.61 19.50
N ILE A 141 -32.07 6.07 18.29
CA ILE A 141 -31.39 5.72 17.04
C ILE A 141 -29.98 6.32 17.09
N SER A 142 -28.96 5.49 17.31
CA SER A 142 -27.57 5.73 16.86
C SER A 142 -26.69 4.52 17.18
N ARG A 143 -26.56 3.59 16.24
CA ARG A 143 -25.46 2.61 16.27
C ARG A 143 -24.68 2.76 14.97
N PRO A 144 -23.45 3.30 15.02
CA PRO A 144 -22.34 2.58 14.42
C PRO A 144 -20.98 2.89 15.07
N PRO A 145 -20.41 1.94 15.83
CA PRO A 145 -18.96 1.68 15.74
C PRO A 145 -18.60 0.25 15.31
N GLN A 146 -19.52 -0.72 15.43
CA GLN A 146 -19.23 -2.13 15.12
C GLN A 146 -19.12 -2.43 13.62
N ASP A 147 -19.92 -1.78 12.77
CA ASP A 147 -19.97 -2.09 11.33
C ASP A 147 -18.66 -1.74 10.60
N ILE A 148 -17.96 -0.69 11.05
CA ILE A 148 -16.68 -0.29 10.47
C ILE A 148 -15.58 -1.31 10.83
N LEU A 149 -15.58 -1.82 12.06
CA LEU A 149 -14.64 -2.86 12.50
C LEU A 149 -14.90 -4.17 11.74
N GLN A 150 -16.17 -4.53 11.55
CA GLN A 150 -16.56 -5.70 10.77
C GLN A 150 -16.08 -5.59 9.31
N LEU A 151 -16.26 -4.42 8.69
CA LEU A 151 -15.77 -4.16 7.34
C LEU A 151 -14.24 -4.26 7.24
N TYR A 152 -13.51 -3.84 8.29
CA TYR A 152 -12.06 -3.97 8.34
C TYR A 152 -11.61 -5.43 8.42
N MET A 153 -12.25 -6.23 9.26
CA MET A 153 -11.98 -7.67 9.39
C MET A 153 -12.28 -8.41 8.09
N GLU A 154 -13.43 -8.13 7.46
CA GLU A 154 -13.82 -8.73 6.19
C GLU A 154 -12.84 -8.36 5.06
N LEU A 155 -12.32 -7.11 5.07
CA LEU A 155 -11.30 -6.68 4.12
C LEU A 155 -9.96 -7.39 4.34
N GLN A 156 -9.55 -7.63 5.59
CA GLN A 156 -8.34 -8.40 5.90
C GLN A 156 -8.48 -9.85 5.47
N GLU A 157 -9.64 -10.46 5.71
CA GLU A 157 -9.95 -11.83 5.31
C GLU A 157 -9.91 -11.99 3.78
N ARG A 158 -10.53 -11.08 3.03
CA ARG A 158 -10.47 -11.10 1.55
C ARG A 158 -9.05 -10.97 1.01
N LYS A 159 -8.21 -10.14 1.64
CA LYS A 159 -6.79 -10.02 1.27
C LYS A 159 -6.02 -11.31 1.55
N LEU A 160 -6.26 -11.95 2.69
CA LEU A 160 -5.63 -13.22 3.05
C LEU A 160 -6.06 -14.33 2.09
N ASN A 161 -7.35 -14.40 1.76
CA ASN A 161 -7.90 -15.39 0.82
C ASN A 161 -7.32 -15.22 -0.59
N MET A 162 -7.24 -13.97 -1.09
CA MET A 162 -6.58 -13.68 -2.37
C MET A 162 -5.10 -14.08 -2.36
N TRP A 163 -4.38 -13.82 -1.27
CA TRP A 163 -2.99 -14.23 -1.14
C TRP A 163 -2.83 -15.76 -1.12
N ALA A 164 -3.70 -16.46 -0.39
CA ALA A 164 -3.71 -17.91 -0.34
C ALA A 164 -3.99 -18.54 -1.71
N GLN A 165 -4.94 -17.97 -2.48
CA GLN A 165 -5.22 -18.40 -3.85
C GLN A 165 -4.01 -18.20 -4.76
N GLN A 166 -3.33 -17.06 -4.66
CA GLN A 166 -2.14 -16.79 -5.47
C GLN A 166 -1.01 -17.75 -5.13
N LYS A 167 -0.79 -18.03 -3.84
CA LYS A 167 0.22 -18.99 -3.38
C LYS A 167 -0.08 -20.41 -3.88
N ALA A 168 -1.33 -20.86 -3.76
CA ALA A 168 -1.76 -22.17 -4.25
C ALA A 168 -1.57 -22.30 -5.78
N LEU A 169 -1.79 -21.21 -6.52
CA LEU A 169 -1.54 -21.17 -7.95
C LEU A 169 -0.05 -21.27 -8.28
N GLU A 170 0.81 -20.60 -7.51
CA GLU A 170 2.28 -20.71 -7.65
C GLU A 170 2.77 -22.13 -7.32
N GLU A 171 2.27 -22.74 -6.25
CA GLU A 171 2.62 -24.12 -5.87
C GLU A 171 2.24 -25.11 -6.98
N ARG A 172 1.03 -25.01 -7.55
CA ARG A 172 0.63 -25.85 -8.70
C ARG A 172 1.49 -25.64 -9.93
N LYS A 173 1.95 -24.40 -10.18
CA LYS A 173 2.84 -24.13 -11.31
C LYS A 173 4.19 -24.82 -11.12
N ILE A 174 4.74 -24.76 -9.91
CA ILE A 174 5.99 -25.46 -9.57
C ILE A 174 5.81 -26.97 -9.73
N GLU A 175 4.69 -27.51 -9.26
CA GLU A 175 4.37 -28.93 -9.39
C GLU A 175 4.26 -29.38 -10.85
N ALA A 176 3.58 -28.60 -11.69
CA ALA A 176 3.50 -28.88 -13.13
C ALA A 176 4.87 -28.88 -13.80
N ILE A 177 5.75 -27.91 -13.46
CA ILE A 177 7.12 -27.86 -13.98
C ILE A 177 7.90 -29.11 -13.56
N ASN A 178 7.81 -29.51 -12.29
CA ASN A 178 8.49 -30.70 -11.78
C ASN A 178 7.99 -31.99 -12.46
N ASN A 179 6.68 -32.13 -12.65
CA ASN A 179 6.10 -33.28 -13.34
C ASN A 179 6.58 -33.35 -14.81
N LEU A 180 6.66 -32.21 -15.51
CA LEU A 180 7.21 -32.15 -16.86
C LEU A 180 8.69 -32.57 -16.89
N ALA A 181 9.49 -32.08 -15.94
CA ALA A 181 10.91 -32.43 -15.84
C ALA A 181 11.11 -33.94 -15.59
N GLN A 182 10.27 -34.55 -14.75
CA GLN A 182 10.29 -35.99 -14.51
C GLN A 182 9.90 -36.78 -15.77
N ALA A 183 8.83 -36.39 -16.48
CA ALA A 183 8.41 -37.05 -17.71
C ALA A 183 9.51 -37.03 -18.79
N ILE A 184 10.20 -35.89 -18.96
CA ILE A 184 11.33 -35.77 -19.88
C ILE A 184 12.49 -36.69 -19.46
N SER A 185 12.80 -36.74 -18.16
CA SER A 185 13.88 -37.60 -17.64
C SER A 185 13.59 -39.08 -17.87
N SER A 186 12.35 -39.52 -17.65
CA SER A 186 11.93 -40.91 -17.91
C SER A 186 12.00 -41.26 -19.39
N LEU A 187 11.59 -40.36 -20.29
CA LEU A 187 11.70 -40.57 -21.73
C LEU A 187 13.16 -40.67 -22.19
N ALA A 188 14.06 -39.87 -21.64
CA ALA A 188 15.48 -39.93 -21.94
C ALA A 188 16.12 -41.26 -21.50
N GLN A 189 15.67 -41.81 -20.36
CA GLN A 189 16.14 -43.12 -19.86
C GLN A 189 15.62 -44.30 -20.69
N MET A 190 14.43 -44.22 -21.28
CA MET A 190 13.92 -45.29 -22.16
C MET A 190 14.57 -45.31 -23.56
N ASN A 191 15.13 -44.18 -24.00
CA ASN A 191 15.78 -44.05 -25.30
C ASN A 191 17.32 -44.26 -25.25
N SER A 192 17.84 -44.66 -24.08
CA SER A 192 19.25 -45.05 -23.87
C SER A 192 19.34 -46.58 -23.73
#